data_AF-A0A915N7Y7-F1
#
_entry.id   AF-A0A915N7Y7-F1
#
_cell.length_a   1.000
_cell.length_b   1.000
_cell.length_c   1.000
_cell.angle_alpha   90.00
_cell.angle_beta   90.00
_cell.angle_gamma   90.00
#
_symmetry.space_group_name_H-M   'P 1'
#
loop_
_entity.id
_entity.type
_entity.pdbx_description
1 polymer ?
#
loop_
_entity_poly.entity_id
_entity_poly.type
_entity_poly.pdbx_seq_one_letter_code
_entity_poly.pdbx_strand_id
1 'polypeptide(L)'
;VVFRNGDGALQLLPTLVDIVPEARLNLAIYHLKKNDTDAAFVLMKNIEPQSTYEYLLKAITFCIKGIEENSQDLLNAAAGFFKIVGESPAECDTIIGRQSMASAHFLRKQFDEVLVYLDSIRMELGVVFERLFQDVIFLEDYLIAAKAFDEMEKRENRINNQQNYNYSKPKCAACIGVVKMFTADKCSLDELREAMRILERDKSSEAREAIKTINKWAMEVNVYF
;
A
#
# COMPACT_ATOMS: atom_id res chain seq x y z
N VAL A 1 25.09 12.80 14.71
CA VAL A 1 25.70 11.89 13.71
C VAL A 1 25.37 10.46 14.14
N VAL A 2 24.20 9.94 13.78
CA VAL A 2 23.76 8.58 14.11
C VAL A 2 22.93 8.08 12.92
N PHE A 3 23.52 7.15 12.17
CA PHE A 3 23.01 6.44 10.99
C PHE A 3 22.67 7.28 9.74
N ARG A 4 23.67 7.48 8.86
CA ARG A 4 23.40 7.78 7.45
C ARG A 4 22.65 6.58 6.84
N ASN A 5 21.42 6.78 6.38
CA ASN A 5 20.62 5.83 5.58
C ASN A 5 20.46 4.40 6.13
N GLY A 6 20.64 4.19 7.44
CA GLY A 6 20.47 2.88 8.07
C GLY A 6 21.61 1.88 7.84
N ASP A 7 22.72 2.26 7.18
CA ASP A 7 23.79 1.31 6.83
C ASP A 7 24.52 0.73 8.06
N GLY A 8 24.47 1.43 9.21
CA GLY A 8 24.97 0.90 10.48
C GLY A 8 24.06 -0.17 11.11
N ALA A 9 22.82 -0.34 10.63
CA ALA A 9 21.88 -1.33 11.17
C ALA A 9 22.38 -2.76 10.92
N LEU A 10 23.04 -3.02 9.78
CA LEU A 10 23.60 -4.33 9.44
C LEU A 10 24.80 -4.72 10.31
N GLN A 11 25.44 -3.76 11.00
CA GLN A 11 26.55 -4.06 11.91
C GLN A 11 26.06 -4.61 13.26
N LEU A 12 24.81 -4.32 13.64
CA LEU A 12 24.28 -4.59 14.98
C LEU A 12 23.07 -5.51 14.95
N LEU A 13 22.04 -5.19 14.15
CA LEU A 13 20.76 -5.89 14.18
C LEU A 13 20.88 -7.40 13.93
N PRO A 14 21.67 -7.90 12.96
CA PRO A 14 21.80 -9.35 12.74
C PRO A 14 22.23 -10.13 13.99
N THR A 15 23.11 -9.53 14.81
CA THR A 15 23.58 -10.18 16.05
C THR A 15 22.55 -10.17 17.18
N LEU A 16 21.51 -9.34 17.07
CA LEU A 16 20.47 -9.16 18.07
C LEU A 16 19.15 -9.86 17.71
N VAL A 17 19.01 -10.40 16.49
CA VAL A 17 17.76 -11.02 15.99
C VAL A 17 17.24 -12.14 16.88
N ASP A 18 18.13 -12.90 17.51
CA ASP A 18 17.77 -14.02 18.41
C ASP A 18 17.82 -13.65 19.90
N ILE A 19 18.15 -12.39 20.20
CA ILE A 19 18.27 -11.86 21.57
C ILE A 19 17.07 -10.96 21.90
N VAL A 20 16.66 -10.11 20.94
CA VAL A 20 15.63 -9.09 21.10
C VAL A 20 14.66 -9.16 19.91
N PRO A 21 13.37 -9.49 20.10
CA PRO A 21 12.39 -9.61 19.01
C PRO A 21 12.33 -8.38 18.10
N GLU A 22 12.44 -7.19 18.67
CA GLU A 22 12.40 -5.90 17.96
C GLU A 22 13.54 -5.73 16.96
N ALA A 23 14.69 -6.38 17.19
CA ALA A 23 15.82 -6.31 16.26
C ALA A 23 15.47 -6.98 14.93
N ARG A 24 14.72 -8.08 14.96
CA ARG A 24 14.24 -8.78 13.76
C ARG A 24 13.26 -7.93 12.97
N LEU A 25 12.31 -7.30 13.64
CA LEU A 25 11.31 -6.45 12.99
C LEU A 25 11.98 -5.24 12.33
N ASN A 26 12.88 -4.58 13.05
CA ASN A 26 13.63 -3.44 12.51
C ASN A 26 14.51 -3.84 11.32
N LEU A 27 15.09 -5.04 11.35
CA LEU A 27 15.89 -5.56 10.24
C LEU A 27 15.03 -5.90 9.02
N ALA A 28 13.87 -6.55 9.22
CA ALA A 28 12.92 -6.81 8.14
C ALA A 28 12.43 -5.50 7.51
N ILE A 29 12.06 -4.51 8.31
CA ILE A 29 11.70 -3.16 7.87
C ILE A 29 12.84 -2.51 7.06
N TYR A 30 14.09 -2.67 7.50
CA TYR A 30 15.25 -2.16 6.77
C TYR A 30 15.37 -2.80 5.38
N HIS A 31 15.24 -4.13 5.28
CA HIS A 31 15.28 -4.83 3.98
C HIS A 31 14.13 -4.42 3.07
N LEU A 32 12.91 -4.32 3.59
CA LEU A 32 11.75 -3.83 2.83
C LEU A 32 11.99 -2.42 2.27
N LYS A 33 12.54 -1.49 3.06
CA LYS A 33 12.88 -0.13 2.60
C LYS A 33 13.94 -0.09 1.49
N LYS A 34 14.70 -1.17 1.30
CA LYS A 34 15.72 -1.32 0.26
C LYS A 34 15.25 -2.17 -0.92
N ASN A 35 13.96 -2.53 -0.96
CA ASN A 35 13.38 -3.48 -1.92
C ASN A 35 14.07 -4.85 -1.91
N ASP A 36 14.66 -5.25 -0.79
CA ASP A 36 15.23 -6.58 -0.57
C ASP A 36 14.18 -7.50 0.06
N THR A 37 13.15 -7.81 -0.73
CA THR A 37 11.97 -8.56 -0.27
C THR A 37 12.34 -9.97 0.18
N ASP A 38 13.30 -10.62 -0.49
CA ASP A 38 13.75 -11.96 -0.13
C ASP A 38 14.32 -12.02 1.29
N ALA A 39 15.21 -11.08 1.63
CA ALA A 39 15.78 -11.02 2.97
C ALA A 39 14.71 -10.73 4.04
N ALA A 40 13.80 -9.79 3.76
CA ALA A 40 12.68 -9.51 4.66
C ALA A 40 11.78 -10.74 4.85
N PHE A 41 11.47 -11.46 3.77
CA PHE A 41 10.64 -12.66 3.81
C PHE A 41 11.28 -13.78 4.62
N VAL A 42 12.59 -14.00 4.47
CA VAL A 42 13.33 -14.98 5.29
C VAL A 42 13.23 -14.67 6.78
N LEU A 43 13.30 -13.38 7.16
CA LEU A 43 13.19 -12.96 8.55
C LEU A 43 11.77 -13.18 9.10
N MET A 44 10.72 -12.98 8.29
CA MET A 44 9.33 -13.00 8.76
C MET A 44 8.60 -14.34 8.60
N LYS A 45 9.00 -15.20 7.65
CA LYS A 45 8.22 -16.40 7.27
C LYS A 45 7.96 -17.37 8.43
N ASN A 46 8.96 -17.57 9.28
CA ASN A 46 8.93 -18.56 10.37
C ASN A 46 8.59 -17.96 11.74
N ILE A 47 8.28 -16.65 11.81
CA ILE A 47 7.86 -16.03 13.07
C ILE A 47 6.43 -16.45 13.39
N GLU A 48 6.15 -16.85 14.62
CA GLU A 48 4.80 -16.92 15.18
C GLU A 48 4.48 -15.58 15.85
N PRO A 49 3.69 -14.68 15.20
CA PRO A 49 3.54 -13.32 15.69
C PRO A 49 2.83 -13.26 17.05
N GLN A 50 3.38 -12.46 17.97
CA GLN A 50 2.84 -12.25 19.33
C GLN A 50 2.26 -10.86 19.54
N SER A 51 2.46 -9.93 18.60
CA SER A 51 1.96 -8.56 18.67
C SER A 51 1.33 -8.10 17.37
N THR A 52 0.48 -7.07 17.43
CA THR A 52 -0.14 -6.42 16.26
C THR A 52 0.90 -6.06 15.20
N TYR A 53 2.03 -5.48 15.62
CA TYR A 53 3.09 -5.05 14.71
C TYR A 53 3.79 -6.22 14.01
N GLU A 54 3.96 -7.35 14.70
CA GLU A 54 4.52 -8.57 14.08
C GLU A 54 3.56 -9.16 13.05
N TYR A 55 2.25 -9.19 13.36
CA TYR A 55 1.23 -9.63 12.40
C TYR A 55 1.20 -8.74 11.17
N LEU A 56 1.22 -7.41 11.36
CA LEU A 56 1.23 -6.44 10.26
C LEU A 56 2.47 -6.58 9.39
N LEU A 57 3.66 -6.61 9.99
CA LEU A 57 4.90 -6.72 9.23
C LEU A 57 4.96 -8.05 8.47
N LYS A 58 4.46 -9.15 9.07
CA LYS A 58 4.35 -10.43 8.39
C LYS A 58 3.34 -10.38 7.24
N ALA A 59 2.16 -9.79 7.45
CA ALA A 59 1.14 -9.60 6.43
C ALA A 59 1.67 -8.82 5.23
N ILE A 60 2.34 -7.68 5.49
CA ILE A 60 2.97 -6.85 4.47
C ILE A 60 4.02 -7.66 3.73
N THR A 61 4.99 -8.25 4.43
CA THR A 61 6.08 -9.01 3.79
C THR A 61 5.56 -10.15 2.89
N PHE A 62 4.53 -10.87 3.34
CA PHE A 62 3.88 -11.92 2.53
C PHE A 62 3.11 -11.34 1.35
N CYS A 63 2.46 -10.19 1.51
CA CYS A 63 1.76 -9.49 0.43
C CYS A 63 2.75 -9.12 -0.68
N ILE A 64 3.87 -8.48 -0.33
CA ILE A 64 4.94 -8.08 -1.27
C ILE A 64 5.43 -9.28 -2.04
N LYS A 65 5.85 -10.32 -1.31
CA LYS A 65 6.40 -11.54 -1.90
C LYS A 65 5.39 -12.25 -2.79
N GLY A 66 4.11 -12.25 -2.38
CA GLY A 66 3.01 -12.79 -3.16
C GLY A 66 2.74 -12.03 -4.44
N ILE A 67 2.89 -10.70 -4.44
CA ILE A 67 2.79 -9.88 -5.66
C ILE A 67 3.98 -10.18 -6.59
N GLU A 68 5.21 -10.14 -6.07
CA GLU A 68 6.44 -10.38 -6.85
C GLU A 68 6.44 -11.75 -7.52
N GLU A 69 6.01 -12.80 -6.81
CA GLU A 69 5.98 -14.17 -7.32
C GLU A 69 4.66 -14.53 -8.01
N ASN A 70 3.71 -13.59 -8.06
CA ASN A 70 2.33 -13.84 -8.50
C ASN A 70 1.69 -15.06 -7.77
N SER A 71 2.00 -15.23 -6.49
CA SER A 71 1.61 -16.35 -5.66
C SER A 71 0.32 -16.06 -4.88
N GLN A 72 -0.77 -16.69 -5.29
CA GLN A 72 -2.05 -16.56 -4.61
C GLN A 72 -2.02 -17.10 -3.18
N ASP A 73 -1.21 -18.12 -2.90
CA ASP A 73 -1.09 -18.69 -1.56
C ASP A 73 -0.48 -17.69 -0.57
N LEU A 74 0.55 -16.96 -1.00
CA LEU A 74 1.15 -15.90 -0.19
C LEU A 74 0.19 -14.73 0.02
N LEU A 75 -0.57 -14.33 -1.01
CA LEU A 75 -1.59 -13.28 -0.89
C LEU A 75 -2.73 -13.70 0.05
N ASN A 76 -3.15 -14.96 -0.01
CA ASN A 76 -4.16 -15.51 0.89
C ASN A 76 -3.66 -15.56 2.33
N ALA A 77 -2.39 -15.94 2.54
CA ALA A 77 -1.75 -15.92 3.86
C ALA A 77 -1.66 -14.49 4.41
N ALA A 78 -1.22 -13.53 3.59
CA ALA A 78 -1.18 -12.11 3.94
C ALA A 78 -2.56 -11.60 4.36
N ALA A 79 -3.59 -11.90 3.58
CA ALA A 79 -4.98 -11.56 3.89
C ALA A 79 -5.47 -12.24 5.19
N GLY A 80 -4.93 -13.40 5.56
CA GLY A 80 -5.16 -14.06 6.84
C GLY A 80 -4.57 -13.28 8.00
N PHE A 81 -3.30 -12.87 7.90
CA PHE A 81 -2.63 -12.09 8.96
C PHE A 81 -3.28 -10.71 9.17
N PHE A 82 -3.62 -10.01 8.09
CA PHE A 82 -4.37 -8.76 8.18
C PHE A 82 -5.73 -8.94 8.86
N LYS A 83 -6.42 -10.05 8.56
CA LYS A 83 -7.71 -10.36 9.17
C LYS A 83 -7.59 -10.57 10.68
N ILE A 84 -6.54 -11.28 11.14
CA ILE A 84 -6.28 -11.49 12.57
C ILE A 84 -6.15 -10.14 13.31
N VAL A 85 -5.45 -9.18 12.72
CA VAL A 85 -5.34 -7.83 13.30
C VAL A 85 -6.69 -7.12 13.31
N GLY A 86 -7.43 -7.15 12.20
CA GLY A 86 -8.73 -6.49 12.09
C GLY A 86 -9.81 -7.06 13.00
N GLU A 87 -9.75 -8.36 13.32
CA GLU A 87 -10.68 -9.03 14.24
C GLU A 87 -10.22 -8.99 15.71
N SER A 88 -8.99 -8.53 15.98
CA SER A 88 -8.46 -8.45 17.34
C SER A 88 -9.33 -7.52 18.19
N PRO A 89 -9.83 -7.95 19.37
CA PRO A 89 -10.61 -7.08 20.25
C PRO A 89 -9.87 -5.81 20.70
N ALA A 90 -8.54 -5.83 20.68
CA ALA A 90 -7.72 -4.68 21.02
C ALA A 90 -7.64 -3.64 19.89
N GLU A 91 -7.81 -4.08 18.64
CA GLU A 91 -7.53 -3.27 17.45
C GLU A 91 -8.77 -3.02 16.58
N CYS A 92 -9.83 -3.82 16.68
CA CYS A 92 -10.97 -3.83 15.75
C CYS A 92 -11.68 -2.48 15.61
N ASP A 93 -11.73 -1.69 16.69
CA ASP A 93 -12.30 -0.34 16.70
C ASP A 93 -11.28 0.77 16.45
N THR A 94 -10.01 0.42 16.28
CA THR A 94 -8.95 1.37 15.95
C THR A 94 -8.83 1.56 14.44
N ILE A 95 -8.16 2.64 14.08
CA ILE A 95 -7.70 2.90 12.71
C ILE A 95 -6.94 1.69 12.14
N ILE A 96 -6.00 1.13 12.91
CA ILE A 96 -5.10 0.06 12.47
C ILE A 96 -5.89 -1.22 12.18
N GLY A 97 -6.82 -1.61 13.06
CA GLY A 97 -7.65 -2.79 12.85
C GLY A 97 -8.56 -2.63 11.63
N ARG A 98 -9.24 -1.48 11.49
CA ARG A 98 -10.12 -1.21 10.35
C ARG A 98 -9.36 -1.19 9.03
N GLN A 99 -8.14 -0.64 9.00
CA GLN A 99 -7.25 -0.69 7.85
C GLN A 99 -6.79 -2.10 7.51
N SER A 100 -6.38 -2.86 8.52
CA SER A 100 -5.98 -4.25 8.34
C SER A 100 -7.13 -5.05 7.72
N MET A 101 -8.36 -4.81 8.19
CA MET A 101 -9.53 -5.48 7.66
C MET A 101 -9.85 -5.06 6.22
N ALA A 102 -9.71 -3.77 5.90
CA ALA A 102 -9.77 -3.30 4.52
C ALA A 102 -8.71 -4.00 3.63
N SER A 103 -7.46 -4.09 4.06
CA SER A 103 -6.38 -4.77 3.32
C SER A 103 -6.68 -6.27 3.11
N ALA A 104 -7.18 -6.95 4.15
CA ALA A 104 -7.57 -8.35 4.07
C ALA A 104 -8.71 -8.61 3.08
N HIS A 105 -9.73 -7.74 3.05
CA HIS A 105 -10.83 -7.84 2.08
C HIS A 105 -10.37 -7.47 0.68
N PHE A 106 -9.48 -6.49 0.55
CA PHE A 106 -8.90 -6.07 -0.72
C PHE A 106 -8.15 -7.22 -1.41
N LEU A 107 -7.27 -7.90 -0.68
CA LEU A 107 -6.53 -9.06 -1.18
C LEU A 107 -7.45 -10.22 -1.61
N ARG A 108 -8.63 -10.33 -0.99
CA ARG A 108 -9.67 -11.30 -1.35
C ARG A 108 -10.64 -10.81 -2.41
N LYS A 109 -10.43 -9.60 -2.95
CA LYS A 109 -11.31 -8.96 -3.95
C LYS A 109 -12.75 -8.73 -3.45
N GLN A 110 -12.92 -8.62 -2.14
CA GLN A 110 -14.17 -8.35 -1.41
C GLN A 110 -14.35 -6.84 -1.21
N PHE A 111 -14.53 -6.11 -2.30
CA PHE A 111 -14.40 -4.65 -2.23
C PHE A 111 -15.61 -3.95 -1.61
N ASP A 112 -16.78 -4.60 -1.49
CA ASP A 112 -17.93 -4.01 -0.80
C ASP A 112 -17.63 -3.89 0.70
N GLU A 113 -16.94 -4.88 1.25
CA GLU A 113 -16.45 -4.89 2.63
C GLU A 113 -15.30 -3.89 2.83
N VAL A 114 -14.40 -3.73 1.85
CA VAL A 114 -13.34 -2.69 1.89
C VAL A 114 -13.96 -1.31 2.10
N LEU A 115 -15.02 -0.98 1.36
CA LEU A 115 -15.70 0.30 1.46
C LEU A 115 -16.25 0.55 2.87
N VAL A 116 -16.90 -0.45 3.47
CA VAL A 116 -17.44 -0.36 4.84
C VAL A 116 -16.34 0.03 5.84
N TYR A 117 -15.17 -0.59 5.77
CA TYR A 117 -14.06 -0.28 6.67
C TYR A 117 -13.45 1.09 6.41
N LEU A 118 -13.22 1.46 5.14
CA LEU A 118 -12.67 2.77 4.78
C LEU A 118 -13.62 3.93 5.15
N ASP A 119 -14.93 3.73 5.00
CA ASP A 119 -15.94 4.70 5.39
C ASP A 119 -16.02 4.90 6.89
N SER A 120 -15.73 3.84 7.64
CA SER A 120 -15.79 3.89 9.09
C SER A 120 -14.63 4.70 9.71
N ILE A 121 -13.52 4.85 9.00
CA ILE A 121 -12.40 5.71 9.39
C ILE A 121 -12.45 7.08 8.70
N ARG A 122 -13.56 7.40 8.02
CA ARG A 122 -13.70 8.56 7.12
C ARG A 122 -13.44 9.93 7.78
N MET A 123 -13.81 10.08 9.05
CA MET A 123 -13.73 11.37 9.76
C MET A 123 -12.32 11.73 10.25
N GLU A 124 -11.40 10.77 10.32
CA GLU A 124 -10.01 11.00 10.75
C GLU A 124 -9.05 11.21 9.55
N LEU A 125 -9.57 11.16 8.31
CA LEU A 125 -8.78 11.22 7.08
C LEU A 125 -7.95 12.48 6.88
N GLY A 126 -8.33 13.63 7.45
CA GLY A 126 -7.65 14.90 7.18
C GLY A 126 -6.20 14.97 7.70
N VAL A 127 -5.90 14.21 8.76
CA VAL A 127 -4.57 14.15 9.39
C VAL A 127 -3.98 12.74 9.28
N VAL A 128 -4.84 11.73 9.14
CA VAL A 128 -4.42 10.34 9.01
C VAL A 128 -4.03 10.01 7.58
N PHE A 129 -4.48 10.69 6.52
CA PHE A 129 -3.96 10.43 5.15
C PHE A 129 -2.41 10.52 5.15
N GLU A 130 -1.79 11.59 5.65
CA GLU A 130 -0.32 11.69 5.73
C GLU A 130 0.36 10.54 6.51
N ARG A 131 -0.35 9.88 7.43
CA ARG A 131 0.15 8.80 8.29
C ARG A 131 -0.16 7.39 7.77
N LEU A 132 -1.34 7.20 7.18
CA LEU A 132 -1.76 6.05 6.39
C LEU A 132 -0.84 5.84 5.19
N PHE A 133 -0.47 6.94 4.53
CA PHE A 133 0.52 6.98 3.47
C PHE A 133 1.96 6.79 3.98
N GLN A 134 2.20 6.65 5.28
CA GLN A 134 3.50 6.21 5.79
C GLN A 134 3.53 4.72 6.10
N ASP A 135 2.42 4.13 6.56
CA ASP A 135 2.42 2.76 7.09
C ASP A 135 1.86 1.72 6.10
N VAL A 136 0.94 2.09 5.19
CA VAL A 136 0.55 1.22 4.05
C VAL A 136 1.50 1.41 2.85
N ILE A 137 2.28 2.50 2.83
CA ILE A 137 3.45 2.66 1.95
C ILE A 137 4.70 2.06 2.62
N PHE A 138 4.69 0.76 2.86
CA PHE A 138 5.94 -0.01 2.87
C PHE A 138 6.24 -0.66 1.50
N LEU A 139 5.43 -0.35 0.49
CA LEU A 139 5.50 -0.95 -0.84
C LEU A 139 5.62 0.00 -2.02
N GLU A 140 5.45 1.31 -1.82
CA GLU A 140 5.45 2.29 -2.91
C GLU A 140 4.47 1.99 -4.07
N ASP A 141 3.63 0.95 -4.07
CA ASP A 141 2.79 0.59 -5.24
C ASP A 141 1.52 1.45 -5.34
N TYR A 142 1.72 2.68 -5.81
CA TYR A 142 0.65 3.63 -6.06
C TYR A 142 -0.33 3.18 -7.16
N LEU A 143 0.03 2.20 -7.99
CA LEU A 143 -0.86 1.70 -9.05
C LEU A 143 -1.99 0.87 -8.45
N ILE A 144 -1.70 0.05 -7.44
CA ILE A 144 -2.73 -0.69 -6.69
C ILE A 144 -3.72 0.31 -6.06
N ALA A 145 -3.23 1.39 -5.46
CA ALA A 145 -4.08 2.43 -4.90
C ALA A 145 -4.96 3.10 -5.97
N ALA A 146 -4.40 3.44 -7.13
CA ALA A 146 -5.15 4.02 -8.24
C ALA A 146 -6.28 3.08 -8.72
N LYS A 147 -5.98 1.77 -8.88
CA LYS A 147 -6.97 0.75 -9.27
C LYS A 147 -8.08 0.60 -8.22
N ALA A 148 -7.73 0.66 -6.94
CA ALA A 148 -8.69 0.60 -5.85
C ALA A 148 -9.69 1.76 -5.94
N PHE A 149 -9.20 3.01 -6.04
CA PHE A 149 -10.07 4.19 -6.15
C PHE A 149 -10.92 4.17 -7.43
N ASP A 150 -10.39 3.66 -8.54
CA ASP A 150 -11.15 3.50 -9.78
C ASP A 150 -12.32 2.51 -9.64
N GLU A 151 -12.12 1.38 -8.96
CA GLU A 151 -13.19 0.42 -8.70
C GLU A 151 -14.21 0.93 -7.68
N MET A 152 -13.78 1.71 -6.67
CA MET A 152 -14.68 2.35 -5.70
C MET A 152 -15.64 3.32 -6.39
N GLU A 153 -15.12 4.19 -7.27
CA GLU A 153 -15.95 5.15 -8.01
C GLU A 153 -16.96 4.44 -8.95
N LYS A 154 -16.54 3.37 -9.64
CA LYS A 154 -17.45 2.58 -10.49
C LYS A 154 -18.59 1.92 -9.71
N ARG A 155 -18.33 1.51 -8.47
CA ARG A 155 -19.34 0.87 -7.61
C ARG A 155 -20.34 1.87 -7.08
N GLU A 156 -19.90 3.02 -6.59
CA GLU A 156 -20.84 4.07 -6.14
C GLU A 156 -21.75 4.56 -7.28
N ASN A 157 -21.20 4.75 -8.47
CA ASN A 157 -21.97 5.11 -9.67
C ASN A 157 -23.04 4.07 -10.03
N ARG A 158 -22.88 2.79 -9.64
CA ARG A 158 -23.88 1.72 -9.85
C ARG A 158 -24.98 1.69 -8.78
N ILE A 159 -24.68 2.13 -7.57
CA ILE A 159 -25.58 2.03 -6.41
C ILE A 159 -26.56 3.23 -6.35
N ASN A 160 -26.41 4.25 -7.22
CA ASN A 160 -27.22 5.48 -7.19
C ASN A 160 -27.25 6.13 -5.79
N ASN A 161 -26.13 6.06 -5.08
CA ASN A 161 -26.03 6.58 -3.72
C ASN A 161 -25.97 8.11 -3.75
N GLN A 162 -26.77 8.77 -2.89
CA GLN A 162 -26.88 10.23 -2.82
C GLN A 162 -25.64 10.92 -2.22
N GLN A 163 -24.70 10.17 -1.63
CA GLN A 163 -23.41 10.70 -1.18
C GLN A 163 -22.37 10.49 -2.28
N ASN A 164 -22.30 11.44 -3.21
CA ASN A 164 -21.32 11.44 -4.29
C ASN A 164 -19.94 11.83 -3.74
N TYR A 165 -19.19 10.88 -3.17
CA TYR A 165 -17.84 11.14 -2.66
C TYR A 165 -16.87 11.33 -3.84
N ASN A 166 -16.06 12.38 -3.80
CA ASN A 166 -15.15 12.71 -4.90
C ASN A 166 -13.86 11.84 -4.84
N TYR A 167 -13.93 10.63 -5.41
CA TYR A 167 -12.78 9.72 -5.56
C TYR A 167 -11.73 10.23 -6.55
N SER A 168 -12.04 11.25 -7.34
CA SER A 168 -11.11 11.78 -8.34
C SER A 168 -9.83 12.30 -7.70
N LYS A 169 -9.93 12.96 -6.54
CA LYS A 169 -8.77 13.48 -5.80
C LYS A 169 -7.80 12.36 -5.37
N PRO A 170 -8.23 11.35 -4.58
CA PRO A 170 -7.33 10.27 -4.18
C PRO A 170 -6.84 9.43 -5.36
N LYS A 171 -7.66 9.22 -6.40
CA LYS A 171 -7.24 8.56 -7.64
C LYS A 171 -6.11 9.33 -8.35
N CYS A 172 -6.27 10.64 -8.51
CA CYS A 172 -5.25 11.50 -9.11
C CYS A 172 -3.96 11.48 -8.30
N ALA A 173 -4.05 11.57 -6.96
CA ALA A 173 -2.90 11.51 -6.08
C ALA A 173 -2.13 10.19 -6.24
N ALA A 174 -2.84 9.05 -6.32
CA ALA A 174 -2.24 7.75 -6.57
C ALA A 174 -1.55 7.70 -7.95
N CYS A 175 -2.22 8.12 -9.02
CA CYS A 175 -1.61 8.12 -10.35
C CYS A 175 -0.37 9.03 -10.44
N ILE A 176 -0.36 10.19 -9.76
CA ILE A 176 0.83 11.05 -9.64
C ILE A 176 1.94 10.34 -8.85
N GLY A 177 1.58 9.56 -7.83
CA GLY A 177 2.51 8.68 -7.13
C GLY A 177 3.19 7.67 -8.07
N VAL A 178 2.45 7.08 -9.01
CA VAL A 178 3.02 6.19 -10.04
C VAL A 178 4.03 6.92 -10.92
N VAL A 179 3.76 8.18 -11.30
CA VAL A 179 4.72 9.01 -12.06
C VAL A 179 6.01 9.23 -11.24
N LYS A 180 5.87 9.49 -9.93
CA LYS A 180 7.03 9.62 -9.03
C LYS A 180 7.83 8.31 -8.89
N MET A 181 7.17 7.15 -8.90
CA MET A 181 7.88 5.87 -8.94
C MET A 181 8.63 5.70 -10.25
N PHE A 182 7.98 6.04 -11.37
CA PHE A 182 8.57 5.89 -12.69
C PHE A 182 9.82 6.76 -12.84
N THR A 183 9.80 8.00 -12.35
CA THR A 183 10.99 8.89 -12.35
C THR A 183 12.11 8.41 -11.44
N ALA A 184 11.81 7.50 -10.50
CA ALA A 184 12.78 6.87 -9.61
C ALA A 184 13.20 5.46 -10.09
N ASP A 185 12.82 5.06 -11.32
CA ASP A 185 13.05 3.73 -11.89
C ASP A 185 12.47 2.58 -11.04
N LYS A 186 11.35 2.84 -10.35
CA LYS A 186 10.69 1.90 -9.43
C LYS A 186 9.40 1.27 -9.97
N CYS A 187 8.93 1.68 -11.15
CA CYS A 187 7.83 1.01 -11.84
C CYS A 187 8.06 0.99 -13.36
N SER A 188 7.38 0.07 -14.03
CA SER A 188 7.44 -0.14 -15.47
C SER A 188 6.60 0.88 -16.24
N LEU A 189 6.90 1.01 -17.54
CA LEU A 189 6.09 1.83 -18.45
C LEU A 189 4.65 1.32 -18.55
N ASP A 190 4.43 0.01 -18.42
CA ASP A 190 3.08 -0.57 -18.48
C ASP A 190 2.25 -0.23 -17.23
N GLU A 191 2.88 -0.14 -16.07
CA GLU A 191 2.24 0.33 -14.83
C GLU A 191 1.88 1.82 -14.91
N LEU A 192 2.78 2.63 -15.47
CA LEU A 192 2.53 4.04 -15.74
C LEU A 192 1.38 4.23 -16.75
N ARG A 193 1.35 3.44 -17.83
CA ARG A 193 0.24 3.42 -18.81
C ARG A 193 -1.09 3.07 -18.16
N GLU A 194 -1.09 2.09 -17.26
CA GLU A 194 -2.30 1.70 -16.56
C GLU A 194 -2.80 2.82 -15.63
N ALA A 195 -1.89 3.52 -14.94
CA ALA A 195 -2.25 4.73 -14.18
C ALA A 195 -2.84 5.83 -15.07
N MET A 196 -2.30 6.02 -16.28
CA MET A 196 -2.84 6.97 -17.26
C MET A 196 -4.24 6.57 -17.74
N ARG A 197 -4.49 5.28 -18.04
CA ARG A 197 -5.83 4.79 -18.40
C ARG A 197 -6.85 5.02 -17.29
N ILE A 198 -6.43 4.89 -16.03
CA ILE A 198 -7.27 5.17 -14.86
C ILE A 198 -7.65 6.66 -14.81
N LEU A 199 -6.70 7.56 -15.06
CA LEU A 199 -6.98 9.00 -15.15
C LEU A 199 -7.88 9.34 -16.33
N GLU A 200 -7.66 8.73 -17.50
CA GLU A 200 -8.44 9.01 -18.72
C GLU A 200 -9.92 8.65 -18.59
N ARG A 201 -10.25 7.68 -17.73
CA ARG A 201 -11.63 7.29 -17.43
C ARG A 201 -12.32 8.27 -16.48
N ASP A 202 -11.55 9.03 -15.71
CA ASP A 202 -12.03 10.01 -14.75
C ASP A 202 -12.36 11.35 -15.46
N LYS A 203 -13.62 11.78 -15.34
CA LYS A 203 -14.13 12.97 -16.05
C LYS A 203 -14.00 14.26 -15.24
N SER A 204 -13.40 14.19 -14.05
CA SER A 204 -13.18 15.35 -13.20
C SER A 204 -12.27 16.41 -13.83
N SER A 205 -12.30 17.61 -13.28
CA SER A 205 -11.33 18.65 -13.62
C SER A 205 -9.91 18.30 -13.16
N GLU A 206 -9.81 17.63 -12.03
CA GLU A 206 -8.57 17.20 -11.38
C GLU A 206 -7.82 16.20 -12.25
N ALA A 207 -8.52 15.18 -12.77
CA ALA A 207 -7.92 14.19 -13.67
C ALA A 207 -7.45 14.84 -14.98
N ARG A 208 -8.24 15.77 -15.54
CA ARG A 208 -7.85 16.51 -16.76
C ARG A 208 -6.57 17.33 -16.56
N GLU A 209 -6.44 18.02 -15.44
CA GLU A 209 -5.24 18.81 -15.15
C GLU A 209 -4.02 17.90 -14.86
N ALA A 210 -4.24 16.78 -14.16
CA ALA A 210 -3.21 15.76 -13.94
C ALA A 210 -2.70 15.18 -15.26
N ILE A 211 -3.59 14.71 -16.14
CA ILE A 211 -3.25 14.18 -17.47
C ILE A 211 -2.45 15.21 -18.28
N LYS A 212 -2.90 16.47 -18.31
CA LYS A 212 -2.22 17.54 -19.04
C LYS A 212 -0.79 17.76 -18.52
N THR A 213 -0.63 17.76 -17.20
CA THR A 213 0.68 17.93 -16.55
C THR A 213 1.60 16.75 -16.84
N ILE A 214 1.09 15.52 -16.71
CA ILE A 214 1.83 14.28 -16.97
C ILE A 214 2.24 14.19 -18.43
N ASN A 215 1.35 14.48 -19.37
CA ASN A 215 1.66 14.50 -20.82
C ASN A 215 2.73 15.53 -21.17
N LYS A 216 2.66 16.74 -20.57
CA LYS A 216 3.70 17.75 -20.77
C LYS A 216 5.07 17.25 -20.29
N TRP A 217 5.13 16.71 -19.08
CA TRP A 217 6.35 16.12 -18.54
C TRP A 217 6.86 14.98 -19.44
N ALA A 218 5.99 14.06 -19.86
CA ALA A 218 6.35 12.93 -20.70
C ALA A 218 6.94 13.35 -22.04
N MET A 219 6.45 14.43 -22.66
CA MET A 219 7.05 15.03 -23.86
C MET A 219 8.46 15.57 -23.59
N GLU A 220 8.68 16.24 -22.46
CA GLU A 220 9.99 16.79 -22.08
C GLU A 220 11.05 15.70 -21.88
N VAL A 221 10.62 14.51 -21.43
CA VAL A 221 11.52 13.36 -21.17
C VAL A 221 11.45 12.24 -22.22
N ASN A 222 10.73 12.44 -23.34
CA ASN A 222 10.52 11.45 -24.42
C ASN A 222 9.93 10.11 -23.94
N VAL A 223 8.99 10.15 -23.00
CA VAL A 223 8.18 9.01 -22.58
C VAL A 223 6.86 9.04 -23.35
N TYR A 224 6.46 7.89 -23.92
CA TYR A 224 5.24 7.78 -24.71
C TYR A 224 4.30 6.74 -24.10
N PHE A 225 3.09 7.20 -23.78
CA PHE A 225 2.00 6.38 -23.25
C PHE A 225 1.39 5.49 -24.34
#